data_AF-A0A2G7LY88-F1
#
_entry.id   AF-A0A2G7LY88-F1
#
_cell.length_a   1.000
_cell.length_b   1.000
_cell.length_c   1.000
_cell.angle_alpha   90.00
_cell.angle_beta   90.00
_cell.angle_gamma   90.00
#
_symmetry.space_group_name_H-M   'P 1'
#
loop_
_entity.id
_entity.type
_entity.pdbx_description
1 polymer ?
#
loop_
_entity_poly.entity_id
_entity_poly.type
_entity_poly.pdbx_seq_one_letter_code
_entity_poly.pdbx_strand_id
1 'polypeptide(L)'
;MYKKYWVENGTRYLMKVRQSRVSTGRMGGVELYTTEYNLSIFKKMKYWFGWKSVYKNKLDSDYGISLESFKKECINDFFGR
;
A
#
# COMPACT_ATOMS: atom_id res chain seq x y z
N MET A 1 1.07 -10.51 4.51
CA MET A 1 1.69 -9.16 4.41
C MET A 1 2.69 -9.18 3.26
N TYR A 2 2.53 -8.30 2.27
CA TYR A 2 3.41 -8.19 1.11
C TYR A 2 4.51 -7.14 1.34
N LYS A 3 5.73 -7.41 0.87
CA LYS A 3 6.86 -6.48 0.94
C LYS A 3 7.61 -6.48 -0.40
N LYS A 4 7.98 -5.29 -0.89
CA LYS A 4 8.81 -5.13 -2.08
C LYS A 4 9.89 -4.08 -1.82
N TYR A 5 11.12 -4.40 -2.21
CA TYR A 5 12.24 -3.48 -2.20
C TYR A 5 12.52 -3.03 -3.63
N TRP A 6 12.89 -1.77 -3.81
CA TRP A 6 13.42 -1.28 -5.08
C TRP A 6 14.39 -0.11 -4.82
N VAL A 7 15.10 0.29 -5.86
CA VAL A 7 16.03 1.43 -5.83
C VAL A 7 15.58 2.42 -6.89
N GLU A 8 15.47 3.68 -6.51
CA GLU A 8 15.15 4.81 -7.39
C GLU A 8 16.16 5.93 -7.10
N ASN A 9 16.83 6.46 -8.12
CA ASN A 9 17.82 7.55 -7.98
C ASN A 9 18.87 7.31 -6.86
N GLY A 10 19.42 6.09 -6.80
CA GLY A 10 20.41 5.68 -5.79
C GLY A 10 19.85 5.54 -4.36
N THR A 11 18.55 5.78 -4.16
CA THR A 11 17.87 5.65 -2.88
C THR A 11 17.11 4.33 -2.84
N ARG A 12 17.28 3.55 -1.75
CA ARG A 12 16.53 2.31 -1.54
C ARG A 12 15.20 2.58 -0.86
N TYR A 13 14.13 2.00 -1.41
CA TYR A 13 12.77 2.06 -0.90
C TYR A 13 12.26 0.67 -0.52
N LEU A 14 11.29 0.65 0.39
CA LEU A 14 10.57 -0.54 0.85
C LEU A 14 9.08 -0.21 0.87
N MET A 15 8.29 -0.93 0.09
CA MET A 15 6.83 -0.90 0.13
C MET A 15 6.36 -2.06 0.97
N LYS A 16 5.47 -1.78 1.91
CA LYS A 16 4.74 -2.79 2.68
C LYS A 16 3.26 -2.63 2.39
N VAL A 17 2.61 -3.73 2.04
CA VAL A 17 1.15 -3.81 1.97
C VAL A 17 0.67 -4.78 3.03
N ARG A 18 -0.21 -4.30 3.90
CA ARG A 18 -0.80 -5.07 4.98
C ARG A 18 -2.31 -5.04 4.83
N GLN A 19 -2.92 -6.22 4.75
CA GLN A 19 -4.36 -6.36 4.95
C GLN A 19 -4.69 -5.95 6.38
N SER A 20 -5.52 -4.93 6.51
CA SER A 20 -5.87 -4.30 7.78
C SER A 20 -7.08 -4.99 8.41
N ARG A 21 -8.14 -5.12 7.60
CA ARG A 21 -9.44 -5.59 8.05
C ARG A 21 -10.14 -6.30 6.90
N VAL A 22 -10.94 -7.29 7.26
CA VAL A 22 -12.02 -7.77 6.38
C VAL A 22 -13.30 -7.37 7.09
N SER A 23 -14.07 -6.48 6.48
CA SER A 23 -15.41 -6.12 6.94
C SER A 23 -16.42 -6.96 6.19
N THR A 24 -17.35 -7.53 6.94
CA THR A 24 -18.52 -8.23 6.40
C THR A 24 -19.75 -7.35 6.55
N GLY A 25 -20.34 -6.97 5.43
CA GLY A 25 -21.60 -6.23 5.39
C GLY A 25 -22.75 -7.13 4.93
N ARG A 26 -23.99 -6.77 5.26
CA ARG A 26 -25.19 -7.36 4.65
C ARG A 26 -25.99 -6.26 3.98
N MET A 27 -26.21 -6.39 2.67
CA MET A 27 -27.05 -5.48 1.89
C MET A 27 -28.01 -6.32 1.05
N GLY A 28 -29.31 -6.15 1.27
CA GLY A 28 -30.34 -6.89 0.50
C GLY A 28 -30.29 -8.42 0.63
N GLY A 29 -29.78 -8.96 1.74
CA GLY A 29 -29.65 -10.41 1.95
C GLY A 29 -28.37 -11.03 1.38
N VAL A 30 -27.52 -10.24 0.70
CA VAL A 30 -26.21 -10.67 0.20
C VAL A 30 -25.12 -10.28 1.20
N GLU A 31 -24.21 -11.22 1.47
CA GLU A 31 -23.02 -11.00 2.30
C GLU A 31 -21.90 -10.38 1.45
N LEU A 32 -21.47 -9.18 1.80
CA LEU A 32 -20.40 -8.45 1.13
C LEU A 32 -19.11 -8.55 1.95
N TYR A 33 -18.00 -8.84 1.27
CA TYR A 33 -16.67 -8.89 1.86
C TYR A 33 -15.83 -7.72 1.37
N THR A 34 -15.65 -6.72 2.23
CA THR A 34 -14.75 -5.59 1.99
C THR A 34 -13.39 -5.92 2.57
N THR A 35 -12.33 -5.89 1.77
CA THR A 35 -10.97 -6.06 2.28
C THR A 35 -10.23 -4.73 2.29
N GLU A 36 -9.81 -4.27 3.46
CA GLU A 36 -9.02 -3.06 3.61
C GLU A 36 -7.52 -3.40 3.53
N TYR A 37 -6.77 -2.67 2.70
CA TYR A 37 -5.33 -2.77 2.57
C TYR A 37 -4.64 -1.45 2.93
N ASN A 38 -3.69 -1.51 3.85
CA ASN A 38 -2.79 -0.40 4.15
C ASN A 38 -1.48 -0.56 3.36
N LEU A 39 -1.14 0.44 2.55
CA LEU A 39 0.14 0.56 1.87
C LEU A 39 1.02 1.60 2.56
N SER A 40 2.31 1.27 2.74
CA SER A 40 3.29 2.22 3.27
C SER A 40 4.60 2.08 2.51
N ILE A 41 5.17 3.21 2.09
CA ILE A 41 6.51 3.27 1.48
C ILE A 41 7.47 3.85 2.50
N PHE A 42 8.61 3.19 2.62
CA PHE A 42 9.71 3.57 3.48
C PHE A 42 10.94 3.88 2.65
N LYS A 43 11.66 4.94 3.01
CA LYS A 43 12.96 5.30 2.44
C LYS A 43 14.08 4.87 3.39
N LYS A 44 15.11 4.19 2.87
CA LYS A 44 16.32 3.89 3.66
C LYS A 44 17.07 5.18 3.94
N MET A 45 17.39 5.46 5.20
CA MET A 45 18.17 6.63 5.56
C MET A 45 19.66 6.41 5.25
N LYS A 46 20.34 7.41 4.68
CA LYS A 46 21.75 7.31 4.26
C LYS A 46 22.71 7.22 5.46
N TYR A 47 22.43 7.97 6.53
CA TYR A 47 23.32 8.13 7.69
C TYR A 47 22.81 7.42 8.95
N TRP A 48 21.69 6.70 8.85
CA TRP A 48 21.08 5.98 9.97
C TRP A 48 20.69 4.57 9.52
N PHE A 49 20.94 3.57 10.37
CA PHE A 49 20.44 2.21 10.17
C PHE A 49 18.92 2.17 10.43
N GLY A 50 18.14 2.71 9.49
CA GLY A 50 16.71 2.88 9.67
C GLY A 50 15.95 3.12 8.38
N TRP A 51 14.64 2.90 8.49
CA TRP A 51 13.65 3.13 7.45
C TRP A 51 12.75 4.27 7.89
N LYS A 52 12.67 5.35 7.11
CA LYS A 52 11.72 6.44 7.33
C LYS A 52 10.44 6.16 6.57
N SER A 53 9.28 6.16 7.22
CA SER A 53 8.00 6.16 6.49
C SER A 53 7.87 7.47 5.73
N VAL A 54 7.71 7.40 4.41
CA VAL A 54 7.61 8.57 3.53
C VAL A 54 6.27 8.67 2.81
N TYR A 55 5.50 7.58 2.77
CA TYR A 55 4.18 7.55 2.18
C TYR A 55 3.28 6.55 2.91
N LYS A 56 2.00 6.86 3.03
CA LYS A 56 0.97 5.96 3.55
C LYS A 56 -0.32 6.18 2.78
N ASN A 57 -0.95 5.10 2.31
CA ASN A 57 -2.24 5.15 1.67
C ASN A 57 -3.08 3.92 2.07
N LYS A 58 -4.39 4.04 1.98
CA LYS A 58 -5.37 3.00 2.30
C LYS A 58 -6.20 2.70 1.06
N LEU A 59 -6.47 1.42 0.83
CA LEU A 59 -7.38 0.95 -0.19
C LEU A 59 -8.48 0.14 0.47
N ASP A 60 -9.73 0.53 0.22
CA ASP A 60 -10.90 -0.27 0.55
C ASP A 60 -11.29 -1.05 -0.72
N SER A 61 -11.16 -2.38 -0.68
CA SER A 61 -11.33 -3.22 -1.88
C SER A 61 -12.78 -3.42 -2.33
N ASP A 62 -13.72 -2.57 -1.91
CA ASP A 62 -15.09 -2.59 -2.44
C ASP A 62 -15.15 -2.11 -3.89
N TYR A 63 -14.19 -1.28 -4.29
CA TYR A 63 -14.00 -0.87 -5.67
C TYR A 63 -13.04 -1.85 -6.34
N GLY A 64 -13.44 -2.48 -7.45
CA GLY A 64 -12.72 -3.53 -8.20
C GLY A 64 -11.34 -3.18 -8.78
N ILE A 65 -10.61 -2.27 -8.14
CA ILE A 65 -9.21 -1.95 -8.40
C ILE A 65 -8.36 -3.12 -7.92
N SER A 66 -7.65 -3.75 -8.85
CA SER A 66 -6.70 -4.80 -8.52
C SER A 66 -5.60 -4.24 -7.59
N LEU A 67 -5.12 -5.06 -6.64
CA LEU A 67 -4.03 -4.68 -5.75
C LEU A 67 -2.79 -4.18 -6.52
N GLU A 68 -2.56 -4.70 -7.73
CA GLU A 68 -1.45 -4.31 -8.58
C GLU A 68 -1.64 -2.90 -9.16
N SER A 69 -2.86 -2.56 -9.58
CA SER A 69 -3.21 -1.20 -10.02
C SER A 69 -3.01 -0.20 -8.88
N PHE A 70 -3.48 -0.52 -7.66
CA PHE A 70 -3.31 0.35 -6.49
C PHE A 70 -1.83 0.57 -6.12
N LYS A 71 -0.98 -0.47 -6.21
CA LYS A 71 0.47 -0.31 -6.01
C LYS A 71 1.07 0.66 -7.02
N LYS A 72 0.71 0.53 -8.31
CA LYS A 72 1.22 1.40 -9.37
C LYS A 72 0.79 2.84 -9.14
N GLU A 73 -0.49 3.05 -8.80
CA GLU A 73 -1.02 4.37 -8.47
C GLU A 73 -0.30 5.00 -7.28
N CYS A 74 -0.11 4.27 -6.17
CA CYS A 74 0.62 4.78 -5.01
C CYS A 74 2.09 5.13 -5.31
N ILE A 75 2.76 4.33 -6.16
CA ILE A 75 4.14 4.60 -6.59
C ILE A 75 4.18 5.84 -7.47
N ASN A 76 3.25 5.96 -8.42
CA ASN A 76 3.14 7.14 -9.28
C ASN A 76 2.78 8.40 -8.49
N ASP A 77 1.89 8.31 -7.51
CA ASP A 77 1.54 9.43 -6.62
C ASP A 77 2.75 9.85 -5.75
N PHE A 78 3.55 8.88 -5.30
CA PHE A 78 4.75 9.17 -4.51
C PHE A 78 5.90 9.78 -5.31
N PHE A 79 6.16 9.30 -6.54
CA PHE A 79 7.29 9.75 -7.37
C PHE A 79 6.92 10.79 -8.42
N GLY A 80 5.65 10.88 -8.81
CA GLY A 80 5.14 11.65 -9.96
C GLY A 80 4.95 13.14 -9.67
N ARG A 81 6.03 13.80 -9.28
CA ARG A 81 6.23 15.20 -9.64
C ARG A 81 7.06 15.29 -10.91
#